data_AF-V8QX66-F1
#
_entry.id   AF-V8QX66-F1
#
_cell.length_a   1.000
_cell.length_b   1.000
_cell.length_c   1.000
_cell.angle_alpha   90.00
_cell.angle_beta   90.00
_cell.angle_gamma   90.00
#
_symmetry.space_group_name_H-M   'P 1'
#
loop_
_entity.id
_entity.type
_entity.pdbx_description
1 polymer ?
#
loop_
_entity_poly.entity_id
_entity_poly.type
_entity_poly.pdbx_seq_one_letter_code
_entity_poly.pdbx_strand_id
1 'polypeptide(L)'
;MNGRSVCSLLLCTLGIVAGSASHAADAAKPATGLQSFTRQSPETLKTYDNQVKLFKYWTLARCGAAVSKKAGSDALQEDWSNTAAAYLEYGTVPLEANEAAEALVQQFLATTTRSGSTGGSYETMKCIDLFNSHELDALVARYIKK
;
A
#
# COMPACT_ATOMS: atom_id res chain seq x y z
N MET A 1 -65.01 -0.68 19.31
CA MET A 1 -65.03 0.41 20.30
C MET A 1 -63.73 1.19 20.12
N ASN A 2 -63.66 2.20 19.24
CA ASN A 2 -64.19 3.57 19.29
C ASN A 2 -63.61 4.45 20.42
N GLY A 3 -63.01 5.59 20.04
CA GLY A 3 -62.67 6.76 20.88
C GLY A 3 -61.21 7.21 20.74
N ARG A 4 -60.78 7.92 19.69
CA ARG A 4 -60.90 9.36 19.34
C ARG A 4 -60.30 10.38 20.34
N SER A 5 -59.29 11.11 19.80
CA SER A 5 -58.92 12.53 20.01
C SER A 5 -58.31 12.90 21.38
N VAL A 6 -57.27 13.74 21.47
CA VAL A 6 -57.15 15.11 20.95
C VAL A 6 -55.70 15.49 20.61
N CYS A 7 -55.55 16.14 19.46
CA CYS A 7 -54.36 16.81 18.95
C CYS A 7 -54.17 18.16 19.66
N SER A 8 -53.01 18.42 20.26
CA SER A 8 -52.59 19.77 20.66
C SER A 8 -51.42 20.20 19.79
N LEU A 9 -51.74 21.13 18.88
CA LEU A 9 -50.82 21.85 18.02
C LEU A 9 -50.00 22.85 18.86
N LEU A 10 -48.68 22.68 18.88
CA LEU A 10 -47.74 23.74 19.21
C LEU A 10 -46.90 24.01 17.95
N LEU A 11 -47.26 25.10 17.29
CA LEU A 11 -46.54 25.69 16.15
C LEU A 11 -45.19 26.21 16.63
N CYS A 12 -44.13 25.44 16.43
CA CYS A 12 -42.78 25.99 16.35
C CYS A 12 -42.48 26.31 14.89
N THR A 13 -42.69 27.56 14.50
CA THR A 13 -42.12 28.12 13.29
C THR A 13 -40.60 28.23 13.46
N LEU A 14 -39.88 27.22 12.98
CA LEU A 14 -38.44 27.30 12.74
C LEU A 14 -38.22 27.10 11.25
N GLY A 15 -37.63 28.13 10.64
CA GLY A 15 -37.47 28.26 9.21
C GLY A 15 -36.83 27.04 8.59
N ILE A 16 -37.39 26.65 7.45
CA ILE A 16 -36.77 25.74 6.49
C ILE A 16 -35.50 26.45 6.01
N VAL A 17 -34.37 26.18 6.66
CA VAL A 17 -33.09 26.32 5.96
C VAL A 17 -32.99 25.06 5.11
N ALA A 18 -33.44 25.19 3.86
CA ALA A 18 -33.07 24.26 2.80
C ALA A 18 -31.56 24.45 2.58
N GLY A 19 -30.77 23.88 3.49
CA GLY A 19 -29.34 23.69 3.29
C GLY A 19 -29.21 22.65 2.19
N SER A 20 -29.01 23.12 0.97
CA SER A 20 -28.60 22.29 -0.15
C SER A 20 -27.37 21.50 0.27
N ALA A 21 -27.56 20.20 0.51
CA ALA A 21 -26.50 19.21 0.57
C ALA A 21 -25.87 19.09 -0.82
N SER A 22 -25.16 20.12 -1.25
CA SER A 22 -24.51 20.20 -2.55
C SER A 22 -23.09 20.76 -2.45
N HIS A 23 -22.58 20.98 -1.23
CA HIS A 23 -21.24 21.53 -1.01
C HIS A 23 -20.41 20.60 -0.12
N ALA A 24 -20.24 19.35 -0.55
CA ALA A 24 -19.17 18.48 -0.04
C ALA A 24 -18.67 17.50 -1.12
N ALA A 25 -18.89 17.78 -2.40
CA ALA A 25 -18.37 16.97 -3.51
C ALA A 25 -17.23 17.67 -4.28
N ASP A 26 -17.02 18.97 -4.06
CA ASP A 26 -15.98 19.73 -4.73
C ASP A 26 -14.82 20.03 -3.77
N ALA A 27 -13.71 19.31 -3.95
CA ALA A 27 -12.31 19.74 -3.76
C ALA A 27 -11.33 18.61 -3.39
N ALA A 28 -11.69 17.33 -3.50
CA ALA A 28 -10.65 16.30 -3.66
C ALA A 28 -10.25 16.26 -5.14
N LYS A 29 -9.36 17.16 -5.56
CA LYS A 29 -8.63 17.00 -6.83
C LYS A 29 -8.09 15.57 -6.82
N PRO A 30 -8.39 14.71 -7.81
CA PRO A 30 -7.83 13.36 -7.81
C PRO A 30 -6.34 13.53 -7.64
N ALA A 31 -5.76 12.87 -6.64
CA ALA A 31 -4.32 12.86 -6.50
C ALA A 31 -3.80 12.52 -7.90
N THR A 32 -2.99 13.39 -8.49
CA THR A 32 -2.19 13.08 -9.69
C THR A 32 -1.12 12.03 -9.36
N GLY A 33 -1.46 11.12 -8.46
CA GLY A 33 -0.61 10.30 -7.63
C GLY A 33 -1.05 8.85 -7.79
N LEU A 34 -0.09 8.05 -8.22
CA LEU A 34 -0.10 6.60 -8.27
C LEU A 34 -1.39 5.96 -8.81
N GLN A 35 -1.54 5.97 -10.13
CA GLN A 35 -2.48 5.07 -10.79
C GLN A 35 -2.07 3.62 -10.50
N SER A 36 -3.01 2.80 -10.00
CA SER A 36 -2.78 1.36 -9.81
C SER A 36 -2.23 0.75 -11.09
N PHE A 37 -1.17 -0.07 -10.98
CA PHE A 37 -0.55 -0.73 -12.13
C PHE A 37 -1.55 -1.57 -12.93
N THR A 38 -2.57 -2.13 -12.27
CA THR A 38 -3.65 -2.90 -12.90
C THR A 38 -4.49 -2.10 -13.90
N ARG A 39 -4.42 -0.77 -13.87
CA ARG A 39 -5.16 0.13 -14.77
C ARG A 39 -4.27 0.79 -15.82
N GLN A 40 -2.97 0.50 -15.82
CA GLN A 40 -2.02 1.08 -16.77
C GLN A 40 -1.95 0.25 -18.06
N SER A 41 -1.65 0.90 -19.18
CA SER A 41 -1.45 0.19 -20.44
C SER A 41 -0.19 -0.69 -20.39
N PRO A 42 -0.11 -1.77 -21.19
CA PRO A 42 1.10 -2.59 -21.27
C PRO A 42 2.38 -1.79 -21.60
N GLU A 43 2.28 -0.77 -22.44
CA GLU A 43 3.41 0.09 -22.82
C GLU A 43 3.85 0.97 -21.64
N THR A 44 2.88 1.51 -20.90
CA THR A 44 3.14 2.31 -19.70
C THR A 44 3.83 1.47 -18.64
N LEU A 45 3.38 0.23 -18.42
CA LEU A 45 3.99 -0.70 -17.47
C LEU A 45 5.44 -1.01 -17.80
N LYS A 46 5.79 -1.10 -19.08
CA LYS A 46 7.16 -1.41 -19.56
C LYS A 46 8.14 -0.24 -19.47
N THR A 47 7.69 0.96 -19.12
CA THR A 47 8.60 2.10 -18.93
C THR A 47 9.61 1.79 -17.82
N TYR A 48 10.83 2.32 -17.95
CA TYR A 48 11.90 2.14 -16.97
C TYR A 48 11.41 2.45 -15.54
N ASP A 49 10.81 3.63 -15.34
CA ASP A 49 10.36 4.08 -14.01
C ASP A 49 9.30 3.15 -13.39
N ASN A 50 8.39 2.60 -14.20
CA ASN A 50 7.40 1.66 -13.68
C ASN A 50 8.01 0.30 -13.37
N GLN A 51 8.96 -0.18 -14.18
CA GLN A 51 9.69 -1.42 -13.88
C GLN A 51 10.51 -1.30 -12.59
N VAL A 52 11.15 -0.14 -12.35
CA VAL A 52 11.80 0.15 -11.07
C VAL A 52 10.81 0.08 -9.92
N LYS A 53 9.65 0.74 -10.04
CA LYS A 53 8.63 0.73 -8.98
C LYS A 53 8.09 -0.67 -8.71
N LEU A 54 7.73 -1.42 -9.77
CA LEU A 54 7.20 -2.77 -9.65
C LEU A 54 8.19 -3.68 -8.92
N PHE A 55 9.48 -3.65 -9.29
CA PHE A 55 10.50 -4.44 -8.62
C PHE A 55 10.69 -4.03 -7.15
N LYS A 56 10.79 -2.72 -6.86
CA LYS A 56 10.96 -2.25 -5.46
C LYS A 56 9.73 -2.54 -4.60
N TYR A 57 8.51 -2.43 -5.14
CA TYR A 57 7.29 -2.77 -4.42
C TYR A 57 7.13 -4.28 -4.23
N TRP A 58 7.53 -5.09 -5.20
CA TRP A 58 7.66 -6.52 -5.03
C TRP A 58 8.58 -6.85 -3.85
N THR A 59 9.79 -6.26 -3.80
CA THR A 59 10.74 -6.50 -2.70
C THR A 59 10.19 -6.06 -1.34
N LEU A 60 9.52 -4.90 -1.27
CA LEU A 60 8.88 -4.44 -0.04
C LEU A 60 7.81 -5.43 0.44
N ALA A 61 6.97 -5.91 -0.48
CA ALA A 61 5.91 -6.87 -0.15
C ALA A 61 6.48 -8.22 0.33
N ARG A 62 7.57 -8.70 -0.29
CA ARG A 62 8.31 -9.88 0.19
C ARG A 62 8.87 -9.69 1.60
N CYS A 63 9.42 -8.52 1.89
CA CYS A 63 9.87 -8.18 3.25
C CYS A 63 8.71 -8.18 4.24
N GLY A 64 7.57 -7.57 3.88
CA GLY A 64 6.34 -7.59 4.69
C GLY A 64 5.84 -9.00 4.99
N ALA A 65 5.87 -9.90 4.00
CA ALA A 65 5.51 -11.31 4.18
C ALA A 65 6.46 -12.02 5.15
N ALA A 66 7.78 -11.81 5.02
CA ALA A 66 8.78 -12.40 5.91
C ALA A 66 8.62 -11.92 7.36
N VAL A 67 8.37 -10.62 7.56
CA VAL A 67 8.10 -10.04 8.88
C VAL A 67 6.80 -10.59 9.48
N SER A 68 5.74 -10.67 8.68
CA SER A 68 4.45 -11.21 9.12
C SER A 68 4.54 -12.67 9.55
N LYS A 69 5.28 -13.48 8.79
CA LYS A 69 5.61 -14.87 9.14
C LYS A 69 6.37 -14.94 10.46
N LYS A 70 7.40 -14.11 10.65
CA LYS A 70 8.17 -14.05 11.91
C LYS A 70 7.29 -13.65 13.10
N ALA A 71 6.27 -12.83 12.88
CA ALA A 71 5.30 -12.43 13.88
C ALA A 71 4.18 -13.48 14.12
N GLY A 72 4.16 -14.59 13.37
CA GLY A 72 3.14 -15.63 13.48
C GLY A 72 1.77 -15.22 12.93
N SER A 73 1.72 -14.30 11.97
CA SER A 73 0.48 -13.86 11.34
C SER A 73 0.35 -14.41 9.92
N ASP A 74 -0.32 -15.55 9.78
CA ASP A 74 -0.52 -16.21 8.48
C ASP A 74 -1.36 -15.35 7.52
N ALA A 75 -2.42 -14.71 8.02
CA ALA A 75 -3.27 -13.83 7.21
C ALA A 75 -2.50 -12.64 6.61
N LEU A 76 -1.62 -12.01 7.40
CA LEU A 76 -0.78 -10.92 6.89
C LEU A 76 0.33 -11.44 5.97
N GLN A 77 0.92 -12.60 6.28
CA GLN A 77 1.88 -13.23 5.39
C GLN A 77 1.26 -13.51 4.01
N GLU A 78 0.05 -14.05 3.97
CA GLU A 78 -0.69 -14.34 2.74
C GLU A 78 -0.99 -13.06 1.96
N ASP A 79 -1.54 -12.04 2.60
CA ASP A 79 -1.86 -10.76 1.95
C ASP A 79 -0.62 -10.10 1.33
N TRP A 80 0.49 -10.03 2.07
CA TRP A 80 1.75 -9.53 1.54
C TRP A 80 2.31 -10.40 0.41
N SER A 81 2.14 -11.72 0.47
CA SER A 81 2.58 -12.63 -0.58
C SER A 81 1.77 -12.46 -1.87
N ASN A 82 0.45 -12.31 -1.74
CA ASN A 82 -0.45 -12.02 -2.87
C ASN A 82 -0.14 -10.66 -3.48
N THR A 83 0.15 -9.66 -2.64
CA THR A 83 0.61 -8.34 -3.08
C THR A 83 1.92 -8.43 -3.86
N ALA A 84 2.90 -9.20 -3.38
CA ALA A 84 4.15 -9.42 -4.12
C ALA A 84 3.86 -10.11 -5.47
N ALA A 85 3.04 -11.15 -5.50
CA ALA A 85 2.67 -11.83 -6.74
C ALA A 85 2.02 -10.89 -7.77
N ALA A 86 1.16 -9.97 -7.31
CA ALA A 86 0.56 -8.96 -8.19
C ALA A 86 1.60 -8.02 -8.83
N TYR A 87 2.64 -7.61 -8.10
CA TYR A 87 3.72 -6.81 -8.69
C TYR A 87 4.63 -7.64 -9.62
N LEU A 88 4.83 -8.92 -9.31
CA LEU A 88 5.61 -9.84 -10.13
C LEU A 88 5.01 -10.00 -11.53
N GLU A 89 3.68 -10.11 -11.62
CA GLU A 89 2.93 -10.28 -12.88
C GLU A 89 3.25 -9.21 -13.93
N TYR A 90 3.52 -7.97 -13.49
CA TYR A 90 3.81 -6.84 -14.37
C TYR A 90 5.31 -6.53 -14.47
N GLY A 91 6.13 -7.13 -13.60
CA GLY A 91 7.58 -6.98 -13.60
C GLY A 91 8.22 -7.75 -14.75
N THR A 92 9.23 -7.17 -15.37
CA THR A 92 9.97 -7.78 -16.49
C THR A 92 11.37 -8.23 -16.09
N VAL A 93 11.72 -8.12 -14.80
CA VAL A 93 13.02 -8.59 -14.30
C VAL A 93 13.07 -10.12 -14.35
N PRO A 94 14.24 -10.73 -14.60
CA PRO A 94 14.37 -12.17 -14.60
C PRO A 94 14.29 -12.75 -13.17
N LEU A 95 14.08 -14.06 -13.04
CA LEU A 95 13.92 -14.73 -11.75
C LEU A 95 15.10 -14.46 -10.80
N GLU A 96 16.33 -14.43 -11.33
CA GLU A 96 17.56 -14.20 -10.57
C GLU A 96 17.58 -12.82 -9.89
N ALA A 97 16.89 -11.83 -10.47
CA ALA A 97 16.75 -10.52 -9.83
C ALA A 97 15.89 -10.61 -8.58
N ASN A 98 14.77 -11.35 -8.66
CA ASN A 98 13.86 -11.58 -7.55
C ASN A 98 14.53 -12.42 -6.45
N GLU A 99 15.26 -13.48 -6.81
CA GLU A 99 16.02 -14.29 -5.85
C GLU A 99 17.11 -13.46 -5.15
N ALA A 100 17.83 -12.60 -5.88
CA ALA A 100 18.81 -11.70 -5.30
C ALA A 100 18.16 -10.69 -4.33
N ALA A 101 17.00 -10.13 -4.68
CA ALA A 101 16.25 -9.25 -3.79
C ALA A 101 15.68 -9.98 -2.57
N GLU A 102 15.22 -11.23 -2.71
CA GLU A 102 14.78 -12.05 -1.57
C GLU A 102 15.95 -12.34 -0.61
N ALA A 103 17.13 -12.67 -1.14
CA ALA A 103 18.33 -12.84 -0.33
C ALA A 103 18.70 -11.54 0.42
N LEU A 104 18.57 -10.39 -0.25
CA LEU A 104 18.79 -9.08 0.35
C LEU A 104 17.77 -8.77 1.46
N VAL A 105 16.50 -9.16 1.29
CA VAL A 105 15.46 -9.09 2.35
C VAL A 105 15.91 -9.87 3.59
N GLN A 106 16.31 -11.12 3.42
CA GLN A 106 16.73 -11.96 4.56
C GLN A 106 17.96 -11.38 5.25
N GLN A 107 18.93 -10.88 4.48
CA GLN A 107 20.10 -10.20 5.01
C GLN A 107 19.71 -8.98 5.85
N PHE A 108 18.89 -8.06 5.32
CA PHE A 108 18.49 -6.85 6.03
C PHE A 108 17.75 -7.18 7.33
N LEU A 109 16.83 -8.15 7.32
CA LEU A 109 16.10 -8.56 8.52
C LEU A 109 17.02 -9.15 9.59
N ALA A 110 18.08 -9.86 9.19
CA ALA A 110 19.04 -10.48 10.09
C ALA A 110 20.09 -9.51 10.66
N THR A 111 20.58 -8.57 9.84
CA THR A 111 21.75 -7.74 10.20
C THR A 111 21.40 -6.32 10.63
N THR A 112 20.25 -5.80 10.19
CA THR A 112 19.83 -4.45 10.54
C THR A 112 19.21 -4.44 11.92
N THR A 113 19.68 -3.55 12.80
CA THR A 113 19.07 -3.29 14.10
C THR A 113 18.34 -1.95 14.05
N ARG A 114 17.13 -1.91 14.61
CA ARG A 114 16.32 -0.71 14.76
C ARG A 114 15.71 -0.63 16.15
N SER A 115 15.65 0.59 16.65
CA SER A 115 15.09 0.93 17.95
C SER A 115 14.33 2.25 17.85
N GLY A 116 13.50 2.50 18.85
CA GLY A 116 12.77 3.75 19.02
C GLY A 116 12.49 3.97 20.50
N SER A 117 11.94 5.13 20.83
CA SER A 117 11.60 5.49 22.21
C SER A 117 10.48 4.63 22.81
N THR A 118 9.66 4.00 21.96
CA THR A 118 8.64 3.03 22.37
C THR A 118 9.24 1.62 22.48
N GLY A 119 8.72 0.79 23.38
CA GLY A 119 9.09 -0.63 23.40
C GLY A 119 8.54 -1.36 22.16
N GLY A 120 9.25 -2.39 21.68
CA GLY A 120 8.80 -3.26 20.58
C GLY A 120 9.88 -3.59 19.55
N SER A 121 9.49 -4.39 18.55
CA SER A 121 10.32 -4.67 17.37
C SER A 121 9.99 -3.71 16.23
N TYR A 122 11.02 -3.34 15.47
CA TYR A 122 10.93 -2.38 14.38
C TYR A 122 11.24 -3.06 13.03
N GLU A 123 10.76 -4.29 12.85
CA GLU A 123 11.04 -5.09 11.66
C GLU A 123 10.50 -4.43 10.38
N THR A 124 9.32 -3.82 10.43
CA THR A 124 8.76 -3.03 9.32
C THR A 124 9.66 -1.85 8.95
N MET A 125 10.32 -1.22 9.93
CA MET A 125 11.27 -0.13 9.66
C MET A 125 12.46 -0.64 8.84
N LYS A 126 12.95 -1.86 9.11
CA LYS A 126 14.01 -2.48 8.30
C LYS A 126 13.56 -2.70 6.84
N CYS A 127 12.31 -3.08 6.62
CA CYS A 127 11.75 -3.22 5.27
C CYS A 127 11.67 -1.87 4.53
N ILE A 128 11.30 -0.80 5.24
CA ILE A 128 11.28 0.57 4.70
C ILE A 128 12.71 1.04 4.38
N ASP A 129 13.68 0.73 5.24
CA ASP A 129 15.08 1.06 4.97
C ASP A 129 15.62 0.32 3.76
N LEU A 130 15.34 -0.98 3.64
CA LEU A 130 15.67 -1.78 2.47
C LEU A 130 15.06 -1.18 1.18
N PHE A 131 13.79 -0.78 1.23
CA PHE A 131 13.12 -0.16 0.09
C PHE A 131 13.84 1.12 -0.39
N ASN A 132 14.49 1.83 0.52
CA ASN A 132 15.24 3.06 0.23
C ASN A 132 16.77 2.86 0.16
N SER A 133 17.25 1.62 0.13
CA SER A 133 18.66 1.32 0.28
C SER A 133 19.43 1.35 -1.05
N HIS A 134 20.72 1.68 -0.97
CA HIS A 134 21.62 1.65 -2.12
C HIS A 134 21.81 0.24 -2.68
N GLU A 135 21.72 -0.79 -1.84
CA GLU A 135 21.83 -2.19 -2.24
C GLU A 135 20.65 -2.61 -3.13
N LEU A 136 19.42 -2.20 -2.80
CA LEU A 136 18.27 -2.47 -3.66
C LEU A 136 18.34 -1.65 -4.96
N ASP A 137 18.82 -0.41 -4.89
CA ASP A 137 19.06 0.41 -6.09
C ASP A 137 20.15 -0.18 -6.98
N ALA A 138 21.17 -0.85 -6.40
CA ALA A 138 22.19 -1.56 -7.17
C ALA A 138 21.62 -2.78 -7.91
N LEU A 139 20.67 -3.51 -7.30
CA LEU A 139 19.94 -4.57 -8.00
C LEU A 139 19.09 -4.00 -9.14
N VAL A 140 18.39 -2.88 -8.92
CA VAL A 140 17.66 -2.16 -9.98
C VAL A 140 18.60 -1.83 -11.15
N ALA A 141 19.74 -1.20 -10.88
CA ALA A 141 20.70 -0.82 -11.91
C ALA A 141 21.30 -2.01 -12.67
N ARG A 142 21.43 -3.17 -12.00
CA ARG A 142 21.94 -4.41 -12.62
C ARG A 142 20.93 -5.08 -13.54
N TYR A 143 19.65 -5.10 -13.17
CA TYR A 143 18.64 -5.93 -13.84
C TYR A 143 17.64 -5.13 -14.69
N ILE A 144 17.52 -3.83 -14.49
CA ILE A 144 16.61 -2.95 -15.24
C ILE A 144 17.47 -1.97 -16.03
N LYS A 145 17.47 -2.14 -17.36
CA LYS A 145 18.17 -1.23 -18.27
C LYS A 145 17.32 0.01 -18.52
N LYS A 146 17.95 1.17 -18.45
CA LYS A 146 17.36 2.44 -18.85
C LYS A 146 17.30 2.58 -20.36
#